data_AF-A0A7V9CA42-F1
#
_entry.id   AF-A0A7V9CA42-F1
#
_cell.length_a   1.000
_cell.length_b   1.000
_cell.length_c   1.000
_cell.angle_alpha   90.00
_cell.angle_beta   90.00
_cell.angle_gamma   90.00
#
_symmetry.space_group_name_H-M   'P 1'
#
loop_
_entity.id
_entity.type
_entity.pdbx_description
1 polymer ?
#
loop_
_entity_poly.entity_id
_entity_poly.type
_entity_poly.pdbx_seq_one_letter_code
_entity_poly.pdbx_strand_id
1 'polypeptide(L)'
;MTTLWQDLRFSARMLWKSPGFSLVAIFAIALGIGANTTIFSAVNALLLRPFAFRDVDRIITIWETVPQRGIEHGSVAPANFLDIKREITAFDSAAVMN
;
A
#
# COMPACT_ATOMS: atom_id res chain seq x y z
N MET A 1 -22.60 -3.23 -42.10
CA MET A 1 -21.65 -3.10 -40.96
C MET A 1 -21.21 -1.66 -40.69
N THR A 2 -21.93 -0.64 -41.18
CA THR A 2 -21.64 0.79 -40.94
C THR A 2 -22.45 1.40 -39.79
N THR A 3 -23.39 0.63 -39.21
CA THR A 3 -24.33 1.10 -38.19
C THR A 3 -23.67 1.41 -36.85
N LEU A 4 -22.77 0.56 -36.36
CA LEU A 4 -22.10 0.76 -35.06
C LEU A 4 -21.37 2.12 -34.96
N TRP A 5 -20.66 2.53 -36.00
CA TRP A 5 -19.96 3.81 -36.02
C TRP A 5 -20.93 4.99 -36.05
N GLN A 6 -22.03 4.83 -36.78
CA GLN A 6 -23.08 5.84 -36.89
C GLN A 6 -23.84 5.99 -35.58
N ASP A 7 -24.11 4.88 -34.89
CA ASP A 7 -24.75 4.83 -33.57
C ASP A 7 -23.86 5.48 -32.51
N LEU A 8 -22.56 5.16 -32.45
CA LEU A 8 -21.63 5.79 -31.52
C LEU A 8 -21.59 7.31 -31.70
N ARG A 9 -21.52 7.77 -32.95
CA ARG A 9 -21.50 9.20 -33.28
C ARG A 9 -22.82 9.88 -32.92
N PHE A 10 -23.94 9.19 -33.12
CA PHE A 10 -25.26 9.68 -32.78
C PHE A 10 -25.43 9.80 -31.26
N SER A 11 -25.06 8.79 -30.49
CA SER A 11 -25.07 8.80 -29.03
C SER A 11 -24.18 9.91 -28.46
N ALA A 12 -22.96 10.08 -28.98
CA ALA A 12 -22.07 11.18 -28.57
C ALA A 12 -22.71 12.55 -28.81
N ARG A 13 -23.36 12.75 -29.95
CA ARG A 13 -24.09 13.99 -30.26
C ARG A 13 -25.29 14.20 -29.35
N MET A 14 -25.95 13.14 -28.92
CA MET A 14 -27.08 13.18 -27.99
C MET A 14 -26.64 13.57 -26.57
N LEU A 15 -25.51 13.03 -26.10
CA LEU A 15 -24.88 13.42 -24.83
C LEU A 15 -24.52 14.92 -24.82
N TRP A 16 -23.97 15.43 -25.93
CA TRP A 16 -23.63 16.86 -26.07
C TRP A 16 -24.84 17.78 -26.14
N LYS A 17 -25.99 17.30 -26.61
CA LYS A 17 -27.25 18.06 -26.62
C LYS A 17 -27.89 18.19 -25.23
N SER A 18 -27.54 17.32 -24.28
CA SER A 18 -28.13 17.28 -22.94
C SER A 18 -27.03 17.18 -21.86
N PRO A 19 -26.19 18.23 -21.70
CA PRO A 19 -24.99 18.18 -20.88
C PRO A 19 -25.28 17.96 -19.39
N GLY A 20 -26.38 18.52 -18.86
CA GLY A 20 -26.72 18.38 -17.44
C GLY A 20 -26.97 16.92 -17.02
N PHE A 21 -27.82 16.20 -17.75
CA PHE A 21 -28.08 14.77 -17.49
C PHE A 21 -26.82 13.92 -17.70
N SER A 22 -26.09 14.19 -18.78
CA SER A 22 -24.87 13.47 -19.12
C SER A 22 -23.80 13.60 -18.04
N LEU A 23 -23.60 14.81 -17.50
CA LEU A 23 -22.65 15.04 -16.40
C LEU A 23 -23.03 14.25 -15.14
N VAL A 24 -24.30 14.29 -14.73
CA VAL A 24 -24.76 13.53 -13.55
C VAL A 24 -24.54 12.03 -13.75
N ALA A 25 -24.85 11.49 -14.93
CA ALA A 25 -24.62 10.09 -15.25
C ALA A 25 -23.11 9.73 -15.22
N ILE A 26 -22.26 10.57 -15.81
CA ILE A 26 -20.80 10.40 -15.79
C ILE A 26 -20.28 10.40 -14.35
N PHE A 27 -20.72 11.35 -13.51
CA PHE A 27 -20.30 11.42 -12.12
C PHE A 27 -20.78 10.21 -11.31
N ALA A 28 -22.02 9.76 -11.50
CA ALA A 28 -22.52 8.57 -10.83
C ALA A 28 -21.68 7.32 -11.18
N ILE A 29 -21.36 7.14 -12.46
CA ILE A 29 -20.51 6.04 -12.93
C ILE A 29 -19.09 6.19 -12.37
N ALA A 30 -18.50 7.38 -12.45
CA ALA A 30 -17.16 7.66 -11.96
C ALA A 30 -17.03 7.42 -10.45
N LEU A 31 -18.02 7.85 -9.66
CA LEU A 31 -18.07 7.63 -8.22
C LEU A 31 -18.23 6.14 -7.89
N GLY A 32 -19.10 5.42 -8.58
CA GLY A 32 -19.27 3.98 -8.37
C GLY A 32 -18.00 3.18 -8.66
N ILE A 33 -17.33 3.48 -9.77
CA ILE A 33 -16.05 2.84 -10.14
C ILE A 33 -14.95 3.24 -9.16
N GLY A 34 -14.84 4.53 -8.85
CA GLY A 34 -13.80 5.08 -7.99
C GLY A 34 -13.89 4.58 -6.55
N ALA A 35 -15.10 4.52 -5.97
CA ALA A 35 -15.34 4.02 -4.63
C ALA A 35 -14.93 2.54 -4.51
N ASN A 36 -15.37 1.70 -5.44
CA ASN A 36 -15.02 0.27 -5.44
C ASN A 36 -13.51 0.06 -5.60
N THR A 37 -12.87 0.81 -6.51
CA THR A 37 -11.43 0.74 -6.73
C THR A 37 -10.65 1.20 -5.49
N THR A 38 -11.12 2.26 -4.82
CA THR A 38 -10.46 2.80 -3.62
C THR A 38 -10.54 1.81 -2.46
N ILE A 39 -11.71 1.21 -2.22
CA ILE A 39 -11.90 0.20 -1.18
C ILE A 39 -10.98 -0.99 -1.45
N PHE A 40 -10.99 -1.52 -2.68
CA PHE A 40 -10.16 -2.66 -3.03
C PHE A 40 -8.66 -2.32 -2.96
N SER A 41 -8.26 -1.12 -3.38
CA SER A 41 -6.88 -0.65 -3.28
C SER A 41 -6.43 -0.49 -1.83
N ALA A 42 -7.28 0.05 -0.95
CA ALA A 42 -6.99 0.20 0.47
C ALA A 42 -6.88 -1.16 1.15
N VAL A 43 -7.82 -2.07 0.89
CA VAL A 43 -7.77 -3.46 1.35
C VAL A 43 -6.51 -4.14 0.83
N ASN A 44 -6.17 -3.96 -0.44
CA ASN A 44 -4.98 -4.56 -1.02
C ASN A 44 -3.69 -3.99 -0.42
N ALA A 45 -3.64 -2.69 -0.13
CA ALA A 45 -2.48 -2.05 0.48
C ALA A 45 -2.32 -2.39 1.98
N LEU A 46 -3.42 -2.55 2.70
CA LEU A 46 -3.41 -2.73 4.16
C LEU A 46 -3.46 -4.20 4.58
N LEU A 47 -4.15 -5.06 3.83
CA LEU A 47 -4.38 -6.47 4.19
C LEU A 47 -3.60 -7.45 3.29
N LEU A 48 -3.40 -7.13 2.00
CA LEU A 48 -2.82 -8.08 1.03
C LEU A 48 -1.36 -7.79 0.63
N ARG A 49 -0.89 -6.55 0.81
CA ARG A 49 0.55 -6.27 0.85
C ARG A 49 0.99 -6.49 2.29
N PRO A 50 1.62 -7.63 2.61
CA PRO A 50 2.22 -7.78 3.91
C PRO A 50 3.21 -6.63 4.05
N PHE A 51 3.27 -6.04 5.25
CA PHE A 51 4.41 -5.25 5.69
C PHE A 51 5.70 -5.88 5.13
N ALA A 52 6.72 -5.07 4.81
CA ALA A 52 7.97 -5.51 4.16
C ALA A 52 8.74 -6.68 4.84
N PHE A 53 8.19 -7.23 5.91
CA PHE A 53 8.59 -8.44 6.60
C PHE A 53 7.62 -9.57 6.23
N ARG A 54 8.10 -10.47 5.35
CA ARG A 54 7.50 -11.79 5.15
C ARG A 54 7.59 -12.51 6.50
N ASP A 55 6.48 -12.98 7.04
CA ASP A 55 6.36 -13.64 8.35
C ASP A 55 6.43 -12.70 9.58
N VAL A 56 5.39 -11.86 9.75
CA VAL A 56 5.21 -10.96 10.91
C VAL A 56 5.32 -11.72 12.25
N ASP A 57 4.89 -12.98 12.29
CA ASP A 57 4.94 -13.84 13.48
C ASP A 57 6.36 -14.23 13.92
N ARG A 58 7.37 -13.95 13.08
CA ARG A 58 8.80 -14.24 13.34
C ARG A 58 9.62 -12.99 13.62
N ILE A 59 8.99 -11.82 13.75
CA ILE A 59 9.66 -10.58 14.09
C ILE A 59 10.04 -10.60 15.58
N ILE A 60 11.34 -10.51 15.85
CA ILE A 60 11.86 -10.30 17.20
C ILE A 60 12.59 -8.96 17.27
N THR A 61 12.50 -8.27 18.40
CA THR A 61 13.23 -7.02 18.62
C THR A 61 14.47 -7.27 19.46
N ILE A 62 15.61 -6.76 18.99
CA ILE A 62 16.90 -6.85 19.68
C ILE A 62 17.15 -5.52 20.40
N TRP A 63 17.52 -5.60 21.68
CA TRP A 63 17.80 -4.44 22.52
C TRP A 63 19.21 -4.59 23.12
N GLU A 64 19.87 -3.46 23.38
CA GLU A 64 21.11 -3.46 24.14
C GLU A 64 20.84 -3.21 25.62
N THR A 65 21.33 -4.11 26.47
CA THR A 65 21.38 -3.90 27.91
C THR A 65 22.73 -3.29 28.26
N VAL A 66 22.72 -2.13 28.94
CA VAL A 66 23.92 -1.47 29.49
C VAL A 66 23.77 -1.39 31.01
N PRO A 67 24.14 -2.46 31.75
CA PRO A 67 23.95 -2.54 33.21
C PRO A 67 24.63 -1.39 33.97
N GLN A 68 25.78 -0.92 33.47
CA GLN A 68 26.55 0.18 34.05
C GLN A 68 25.83 1.52 34.04
N ARG A 69 24.82 1.69 33.17
CA ARG A 69 23.97 2.89 33.09
C ARG A 69 22.54 2.63 33.57
N GLY A 70 22.26 1.43 34.08
CA GLY A 70 20.90 1.01 34.47
C GLY A 70 19.92 0.92 33.29
N ILE A 71 20.41 0.76 32.06
CA ILE A 71 19.57 0.69 30.87
C ILE A 71 19.36 -0.79 30.53
N GLU A 72 18.12 -1.27 30.67
CA GLU A 72 17.79 -2.65 30.35
C GLU A 72 17.40 -2.86 28.88
N HIS A 73 16.74 -1.86 28.28
CA HIS A 73 16.25 -1.88 26.89
C HIS A 73 16.72 -0.63 26.14
N GLY A 74 18.01 -0.58 25.80
CA GLY A 74 18.62 0.50 25.03
C GLY A 74 18.54 0.26 23.52
N SER A 75 18.60 1.35 22.76
CA SER A 75 18.80 1.28 21.30
C SER A 75 20.16 0.64 20.99
N VAL A 76 20.18 -0.25 19.99
CA VAL A 76 21.41 -0.95 19.57
C VAL A 76 22.35 0.05 18.91
N ALA A 77 23.60 0.09 19.37
CA ALA A 77 24.62 0.94 18.76
C ALA A 77 24.86 0.51 17.31
N PRO A 78 25.03 1.44 16.34
CA PRO A 78 25.23 1.09 14.94
C PRO A 78 26.40 0.13 14.68
N ALA A 79 27.45 0.20 15.50
CA ALA A 79 28.59 -0.72 15.43
C ALA A 79 28.20 -2.15 15.81
N ASN A 80 27.49 -2.32 16.93
CA ASN A 80 27.00 -3.63 17.38
C ASN A 80 25.99 -4.23 16.40
N PHE A 81 25.18 -3.41 15.75
CA PHE A 81 24.29 -3.87 14.69
C PHE A 81 25.06 -4.51 13.52
N LEU A 82 26.22 -3.96 13.13
CA LEU A 82 27.05 -4.52 12.06
C LEU A 82 27.68 -5.86 12.48
N ASP A 83 28.05 -6.00 13.75
CA ASP A 83 28.62 -7.24 14.28
C ASP A 83 27.55 -8.34 14.39
N ILE A 84 26.36 -8.02 14.92
CA ILE A 84 25.19 -8.91 14.95
C ILE A 84 24.82 -9.38 13.54
N LYS A 85 24.84 -8.47 12.56
CA LYS A 85 24.54 -8.80 11.16
C LYS A 85 25.60 -9.71 10.51
N ARG A 86 26.85 -9.66 10.99
CA ARG A 86 27.95 -10.51 10.49
C ARG A 86 27.92 -11.90 11.11
N GLU A 87 27.55 -12.01 12.38
CA GLU A 87 27.58 -13.28 13.11
C GLU A 87 26.29 -14.09 12.98
N ILE A 88 25.13 -13.45 12.82
CA ILE A 88 23.85 -14.17 12.80
C ILE A 88 23.37 -14.42 11.37
N THR A 89 23.54 -15.66 10.91
CA THR A 89 23.00 -16.17 9.64
C THR A 89 21.56 -16.70 9.76
N ALA A 90 21.01 -16.73 10.98
CA ALA A 90 19.69 -17.30 11.25
C ALA A 90 18.51 -16.37 10.89
N PHE A 91 18.77 -15.08 10.61
CA PHE A 91 17.73 -14.09 10.29
C PHE A 91 17.75 -13.74 8.80
N ASP A 92 16.57 -13.80 8.18
CA ASP A 92 16.39 -13.53 6.75
C ASP A 92 16.43 -12.02 6.43
N SER A 93 16.06 -11.16 7.39
CA SER A 93 16.13 -9.71 7.25
C SER A 93 16.29 -9.00 8.61
N ALA A 94 16.97 -7.85 8.61
CA ALA A 94 17.19 -7.02 9.79
C ALA A 94 16.98 -5.55 9.44
N ALA A 95 16.21 -4.82 10.26
CA ALA A 95 15.95 -3.39 10.13
C ALA A 95 16.24 -2.68 11.46
N VAL A 96 16.75 -1.45 11.38
CA VAL A 96 16.96 -0.58 12.55
C VAL A 96 15.81 0.42 12.59
N MET A 97 15.11 0.48 13.72
CA MET A 97 14.08 1.49 13.97
C MET A 97 14.75 2.64 14.73
N ASN A 98 14.81 3.83 14.10
CA ASN A 98 15.44 5.04 14.64
C ASN A 98 14.39 5.95 15.28
#